data_AF-A0A1B8P7J2-F1
#
_entry.id   AF-A0A1B8P7J2-F1
#
_cell.length_a   1.000
_cell.length_b   1.000
_cell.length_c   1.000
_cell.angle_alpha   90.00
_cell.angle_beta   90.00
_cell.angle_gamma   90.00
#
_symmetry.space_group_name_H-M   'P 1'
#
loop_
_entity.id
_entity.type
_entity.pdbx_description
1 polymer ?
#
loop_
_entity_poly.entity_id
_entity_poly.type
_entity_poly.pdbx_seq_one_letter_code
_entity_poly.pdbx_strand_id
1 'polypeptide(L)'
;MAGGIAAPLLAGSHPAGRTAEPGPRRCQPFEAGQLILASQDWLFADPHRQAQAEACDWDLLIVDEAHHLEWSEERVGPGYACVERLAGSVPGILLLTATPEQMGQESHFTRLRLLDPDRYHSLADFQEEERHYIEVAEAIDALERLPGQEEDRQRVAAVIHEADSQALLDTLASSESDAAQRDAARDQLRDQLLDRHGTGRVMFRNSRRHVGGFPERRLHVEHLEPPAAYRRVLRRLSRDEDYLDELLIESGLDHPRCWSIWTPCTGHWPTIP
;
A
#
# COMPACT_ATOMS: atom_id res chain seq x y z
N MET A 1 -24.57 43.19 8.83
CA MET A 1 -23.82 42.02 8.31
C MET A 1 -24.24 40.80 9.10
N ALA A 2 -25.10 39.98 8.48
CA ALA A 2 -25.39 38.57 8.78
C ALA A 2 -26.50 38.21 7.80
N GLY A 3 -26.12 37.97 6.55
CA GLY A 3 -27.04 37.51 5.50
C GLY A 3 -27.20 36.00 5.64
N GLY A 4 -28.45 35.56 5.86
CA GLY A 4 -28.82 34.16 5.69
C GLY A 4 -28.92 33.80 4.21
N ILE A 5 -28.71 32.52 3.91
CA ILE A 5 -29.19 31.87 2.70
C ILE A 5 -29.72 30.50 3.10
N ALA A 6 -30.93 30.20 2.64
CA ALA A 6 -31.70 29.01 2.89
C ALA A 6 -31.69 28.04 1.69
N ALA A 7 -32.03 26.78 2.00
CA ALA A 7 -32.74 25.79 1.17
C ALA A 7 -31.97 25.02 0.07
N PRO A 8 -32.47 23.85 -0.42
CA PRO A 8 -33.76 23.20 -0.11
C PRO A 8 -33.74 21.71 0.27
N LEU A 9 -34.85 21.29 0.88
CA LEU A 9 -35.38 19.93 0.83
C LEU A 9 -35.60 19.47 -0.63
N LEU A 10 -35.27 18.21 -0.92
CA LEU A 10 -36.02 17.41 -1.88
C LEU A 10 -36.39 16.09 -1.22
N ALA A 11 -37.63 16.05 -0.72
CA ALA A 11 -38.29 14.84 -0.28
C ALA A 11 -38.78 14.06 -1.51
N GLY A 12 -38.24 12.87 -1.71
CA GLY A 12 -38.85 11.82 -2.53
C GLY A 12 -39.75 10.95 -1.63
N SER A 13 -41.04 10.89 -1.94
CA SER A 13 -42.08 10.24 -1.15
C SER A 13 -42.62 8.98 -1.83
N HIS A 14 -42.61 7.81 -1.16
CA HIS A 14 -43.73 6.84 -1.05
C HIS A 14 -43.35 5.57 -0.22
N PRO A 15 -44.30 4.74 0.28
CA PRO A 15 -44.59 4.71 1.72
C PRO A 15 -44.66 3.29 2.35
N ALA A 16 -45.03 3.28 3.64
CA ALA A 16 -45.80 2.27 4.37
C ALA A 16 -45.06 1.50 5.50
N GLY A 17 -45.41 1.89 6.73
CA GLY A 17 -45.96 0.93 7.69
C GLY A 17 -44.98 0.21 8.62
N ARG A 18 -44.53 0.90 9.67
CA ARG A 18 -44.54 0.33 11.03
C ARG A 18 -44.38 1.43 12.08
N THR A 19 -45.45 1.72 12.82
CA THR A 19 -45.39 2.47 14.07
C THR A 19 -44.76 1.58 15.13
N ALA A 20 -43.45 1.69 15.31
CA ALA A 20 -42.75 1.24 16.50
C ALA A 20 -42.52 2.45 17.41
N GLU A 21 -42.86 2.32 18.69
CA GLU A 21 -42.58 3.34 19.69
C GLU A 21 -41.07 3.69 19.71
N PRO A 22 -40.68 4.97 19.80
CA PRO A 22 -39.28 5.32 19.88
C PRO A 22 -38.79 5.02 21.30
N GLY A 23 -38.31 3.79 21.51
CA GLY A 23 -37.28 3.55 22.52
C GLY A 23 -36.11 4.53 22.32
N PRO A 24 -35.24 4.74 23.33
CA PRO A 24 -34.13 5.69 23.20
C PRO A 24 -33.40 5.38 21.90
N ARG A 25 -33.39 6.36 20.97
CA ARG A 25 -32.73 6.19 19.68
C ARG A 25 -31.28 5.89 20.02
N ARG A 26 -30.90 4.61 19.98
CA ARG A 26 -29.50 4.21 20.03
C ARG A 26 -28.92 4.74 18.73
N CYS A 27 -28.39 5.95 18.79
CA CYS A 27 -27.77 6.60 17.66
C CYS A 27 -26.61 5.69 17.25
N GLN A 28 -26.73 5.03 16.09
CA GLN A 28 -25.64 4.23 15.55
C GLN A 28 -24.47 5.19 15.32
N PRO A 29 -23.32 5.01 15.98
CA PRO A 29 -22.27 6.04 15.94
C PRO A 29 -21.67 6.27 14.56
N PHE A 30 -21.79 5.28 13.68
CA PHE A 30 -21.37 5.35 12.29
C PHE A 30 -22.38 6.05 11.38
N GLU A 31 -23.66 6.19 11.79
CA GLU A 31 -24.67 7.00 11.08
C GLU A 31 -24.69 8.46 11.54
N ALA A 32 -23.88 8.82 12.55
CA ALA A 32 -23.83 10.18 13.08
C ALA A 32 -23.18 11.19 12.11
N GLY A 33 -22.52 10.72 11.05
CA GLY A 33 -21.86 11.55 10.05
C GLY A 33 -21.74 10.83 8.70
N GLN A 34 -21.44 11.58 7.65
CA GLN A 34 -21.22 11.05 6.30
C GLN A 34 -19.80 10.51 6.09
N LEU A 35 -18.84 10.98 6.91
CA LEU A 35 -17.44 10.59 6.87
C LEU A 35 -17.01 10.18 8.27
N ILE A 36 -16.60 8.93 8.42
CA ILE A 36 -16.16 8.38 9.70
C ILE A 36 -14.70 7.93 9.57
N LEU A 37 -13.89 8.36 10.54
CA LEU A 37 -12.52 7.91 10.70
C LEU A 37 -12.43 7.12 12.00
N ALA A 38 -11.90 5.91 11.92
CA ALA A 38 -11.72 5.01 13.06
C ALA A 38 -10.31 4.42 13.04
N SER A 39 -9.71 4.26 14.22
CA SER A 39 -8.49 3.48 14.37
C SER A 39 -8.78 2.00 14.07
N GLN A 40 -7.87 1.37 13.31
CA GLN A 40 -7.93 -0.06 13.01
C GLN A 40 -7.89 -0.92 14.27
N ASP A 41 -6.91 -0.71 15.14
CA ASP A 41 -6.75 -1.46 16.39
C ASP A 41 -8.02 -1.43 17.24
N TRP A 42 -8.64 -0.25 17.35
CA TRP A 42 -9.88 -0.09 18.10
C TRP A 42 -11.05 -0.83 17.46
N LEU A 43 -11.24 -0.70 16.15
CA LEU A 43 -12.33 -1.36 15.44
C LEU A 43 -12.17 -2.88 15.45
N PHE A 44 -10.95 -3.37 15.25
CA PHE A 44 -10.64 -4.80 15.20
C PHE A 44 -10.72 -5.49 16.57
N ALA A 45 -10.50 -4.76 17.66
CA ALA A 45 -10.60 -5.28 19.02
C ALA A 45 -12.04 -5.29 19.59
N ASP A 46 -12.99 -4.57 19.00
CA ASP A 46 -14.36 -4.42 19.52
C ASP A 46 -15.42 -5.03 18.58
N PRO A 47 -15.88 -6.27 18.82
CA PRO A 47 -16.89 -6.92 18.00
C PRO A 47 -18.23 -6.17 17.93
N HIS A 48 -18.58 -5.40 18.97
CA HIS A 48 -19.80 -4.61 18.95
C HIS A 48 -19.68 -3.49 17.92
N ARG A 49 -18.51 -2.85 17.83
CA ARG A 49 -18.24 -1.79 16.84
C ARG A 49 -18.17 -2.33 15.43
N GLN A 50 -17.63 -3.53 15.23
CA GLN A 50 -17.63 -4.21 13.93
C GLN A 50 -19.06 -4.42 13.44
N ALA A 51 -19.92 -5.00 14.27
CA ALA A 51 -21.33 -5.21 13.90
C ALA A 51 -22.08 -3.90 13.61
N GLN A 52 -21.75 -2.81 14.33
CA GLN A 52 -22.34 -1.50 14.03
C GLN A 52 -21.85 -0.92 12.70
N ALA A 53 -20.57 -1.08 12.37
CA ALA A 53 -20.00 -0.63 11.10
C ALA A 53 -20.55 -1.46 9.92
N GLU A 54 -20.67 -2.78 10.09
CA GLU A 54 -21.23 -3.71 9.09
C GLU A 54 -22.72 -3.46 8.80
N ALA A 55 -23.46 -2.93 9.77
CA ALA A 55 -24.88 -2.61 9.59
C ALA A 55 -25.13 -1.28 8.83
N CYS A 56 -24.08 -0.55 8.47
CA CYS A 56 -24.18 0.73 7.76
C CYS A 56 -23.97 0.55 6.25
N ASP A 57 -24.70 1.33 5.46
CA ASP A 57 -24.60 1.34 4.00
C ASP A 57 -23.47 2.26 3.53
N TRP A 58 -22.23 1.75 3.51
CA TRP A 58 -21.09 2.52 3.01
C TRP A 58 -21.00 2.46 1.49
N ASP A 59 -20.71 3.60 0.85
CA ASP A 59 -20.35 3.64 -0.57
C ASP A 59 -18.87 3.34 -0.81
N LEU A 60 -17.99 3.70 0.13
CA LEU A 60 -16.54 3.61 0.02
C LEU A 60 -15.89 3.24 1.35
N LEU A 61 -15.04 2.21 1.34
CA LEU A 61 -14.16 1.80 2.43
C LEU A 61 -12.72 2.14 2.07
N ILE A 62 -12.05 2.88 2.94
CA ILE A 62 -10.60 3.18 2.81
C ILE A 62 -9.87 2.51 3.96
N VAL A 63 -8.91 1.65 3.64
CA VAL A 63 -8.04 1.00 4.63
C VAL A 63 -6.63 1.48 4.41
N ASP A 64 -6.10 2.23 5.38
CA ASP A 64 -4.70 2.64 5.39
C ASP A 64 -3.81 1.54 5.96
N GLU A 65 -2.52 1.55 5.60
CA GLU A 65 -1.55 0.55 6.00
C GLU A 65 -2.04 -0.91 5.91
N ALA A 66 -2.72 -1.24 4.82
CA ALA A 66 -3.31 -2.56 4.60
C ALA A 66 -2.28 -3.72 4.64
N HIS A 67 -0.99 -3.42 4.70
CA HIS A 67 0.07 -4.41 4.92
C HIS A 67 0.07 -5.00 6.35
N HIS A 68 -0.68 -4.43 7.29
CA HIS A 68 -0.89 -4.99 8.62
C HIS A 68 -2.01 -6.05 8.68
N LEU A 69 -2.75 -6.26 7.58
CA LEU A 69 -3.78 -7.29 7.52
C LEU A 69 -3.15 -8.68 7.37
N GLU A 70 -3.11 -9.42 8.46
CA GLU A 70 -2.54 -10.77 8.50
C GLU A 70 -3.50 -11.82 7.93
N TRP A 71 -3.01 -12.61 6.98
CA TRP A 71 -3.72 -13.76 6.41
C TRP A 71 -2.73 -14.84 5.99
N SER A 72 -3.07 -16.11 6.26
CA SER A 72 -2.53 -17.32 5.63
C SER A 72 -3.67 -18.32 5.41
N GLU A 73 -3.43 -19.38 4.63
CA GLU A 73 -4.42 -20.45 4.43
C GLU A 73 -4.85 -21.12 5.76
N GLU A 74 -3.95 -21.19 6.74
CA GLU A 74 -4.21 -21.79 8.05
C GLU A 74 -4.77 -20.81 9.08
N ARG A 75 -4.58 -19.49 8.88
CA ARG A 75 -4.96 -18.48 9.87
C ARG A 75 -5.37 -17.16 9.23
N VAL A 76 -6.60 -16.74 9.55
CA VAL A 76 -7.10 -15.40 9.22
C VAL A 76 -7.00 -14.51 10.45
N GLY A 77 -6.31 -13.37 10.33
CA GLY A 77 -6.22 -12.37 11.40
C GLY A 77 -7.55 -11.66 11.64
N PRO A 78 -7.82 -11.17 12.86
CA PRO A 78 -9.09 -10.50 13.18
C PRO A 78 -9.32 -9.22 12.36
N GLY A 79 -8.26 -8.48 12.05
CA GLY A 79 -8.32 -7.30 11.19
C GLY A 79 -8.71 -7.65 9.76
N TYR A 80 -8.06 -8.67 9.17
CA TYR A 80 -8.40 -9.15 7.84
C TYR A 80 -9.87 -9.61 7.77
N ALA A 81 -10.30 -10.44 8.73
CA ALA A 81 -11.69 -10.93 8.77
C ALA A 81 -12.72 -9.79 8.90
N CYS A 82 -12.41 -8.73 9.65
CA CYS A 82 -13.26 -7.55 9.75
C CYS A 82 -13.38 -6.82 8.41
N VAL A 83 -12.24 -6.55 7.75
CA VAL A 83 -12.21 -5.88 6.45
C VAL A 83 -12.89 -6.72 5.38
N GLU A 84 -12.70 -8.04 5.38
CA GLU A 84 -13.34 -8.96 4.43
C GLU A 84 -14.87 -8.90 4.52
N ARG A 85 -15.44 -8.87 5.73
CA ARG A 85 -16.90 -8.74 5.91
C ARG A 85 -17.42 -7.39 5.42
N LEU A 86 -16.71 -6.30 5.72
CA LEU A 86 -17.07 -4.99 5.23
C LEU A 86 -16.98 -4.94 3.70
N ALA A 87 -15.86 -5.38 3.12
CA ALA A 87 -15.63 -5.45 1.67
C ALA A 87 -16.73 -6.22 0.92
N GLY A 88 -17.30 -7.27 1.51
CA GLY A 88 -18.42 -8.00 0.92
C GLY A 88 -19.72 -7.21 0.77
N SER A 89 -19.86 -6.06 1.45
CA SER A 89 -21.05 -5.20 1.42
C SER A 89 -20.80 -3.82 0.80
N VAL A 90 -19.55 -3.33 0.82
CA VAL A 90 -19.20 -1.98 0.38
C VAL A 90 -18.80 -1.98 -1.11
N PRO A 91 -19.45 -1.17 -1.98
CA PRO A 91 -19.16 -1.18 -3.41
C PRO A 91 -17.76 -0.68 -3.79
N GLY A 92 -17.27 0.36 -3.12
CA GLY A 92 -15.95 0.95 -3.36
C GLY A 92 -14.95 0.56 -2.28
N ILE A 93 -13.79 0.05 -2.68
CA ILE A 93 -12.71 -0.28 -1.75
C ILE A 93 -11.41 0.36 -2.23
N LEU A 94 -10.73 1.07 -1.32
CA LEU A 94 -9.42 1.65 -1.54
C LEU A 94 -8.46 1.16 -0.46
N LEU A 95 -7.47 0.37 -0.86
CA LEU A 95 -6.40 -0.08 0.02
C LEU A 95 -5.17 0.80 -0.20
N LEU A 96 -4.73 1.48 0.86
CA LEU A 96 -3.47 2.21 0.88
C LEU A 96 -2.46 1.34 1.63
N THR A 97 -1.28 1.17 1.04
CA THR A 97 -0.24 0.33 1.64
C THR A 97 1.13 0.86 1.26
N ALA A 98 1.99 1.03 2.26
CA ALA A 98 3.41 1.06 2.03
C ALA A 98 3.86 -0.33 1.57
N THR A 99 3.87 -0.57 0.26
CA THR A 99 4.18 -1.87 -0.37
C THR A 99 5.37 -2.59 0.28
N PRO A 100 5.18 -3.76 0.90
CA PRO A 100 6.26 -4.65 1.27
C PRO A 100 6.14 -5.90 0.38
N GLU A 101 6.48 -5.81 -0.91
CA GLU A 101 6.72 -7.04 -1.71
C GLU A 101 7.76 -7.95 -1.03
N GLN A 102 8.56 -7.38 -0.12
CA GLN A 102 9.44 -8.08 0.81
C GLN A 102 8.72 -9.03 1.79
N MET A 103 7.39 -8.94 1.94
CA MET A 103 6.57 -9.85 2.77
C MET A 103 5.90 -10.98 1.96
N GLY A 104 6.24 -11.11 0.67
CA GLY A 104 5.88 -12.26 -0.16
C GLY A 104 4.62 -12.07 -1.01
N GLN A 105 4.54 -12.85 -2.10
CA GLN A 105 3.44 -12.84 -3.07
C GLN A 105 2.09 -13.20 -2.43
N GLU A 106 2.10 -14.03 -1.38
CA GLU A 106 0.90 -14.41 -0.63
C GLU A 106 0.23 -13.21 0.05
N SER A 107 1.01 -12.37 0.75
CA SER A 107 0.48 -11.15 1.38
C SER A 107 -0.11 -10.19 0.35
N HIS A 108 0.43 -10.15 -0.87
CA HIS A 108 -0.09 -9.31 -1.93
C HIS A 108 -1.41 -9.86 -2.48
N PHE A 109 -1.45 -11.16 -2.78
CA PHE A 109 -2.65 -11.87 -3.23
C PHE A 109 -3.84 -11.66 -2.29
N THR A 110 -3.64 -11.73 -0.98
CA THR A 110 -4.74 -11.60 -0.01
C THR A 110 -5.36 -10.22 -0.01
N ARG A 111 -4.57 -9.17 -0.18
CA ARG A 111 -5.06 -7.80 -0.34
C ARG A 111 -5.84 -7.62 -1.64
N LEU A 112 -5.38 -8.22 -2.74
CA LEU A 112 -6.10 -8.20 -4.02
C LEU A 112 -7.42 -8.97 -3.93
N ARG A 113 -7.45 -10.08 -3.18
CA ARG A 113 -8.66 -10.85 -2.89
C ARG A 113 -9.71 -10.06 -2.12
N LEU A 114 -9.32 -9.12 -1.26
CA LEU A 114 -10.27 -8.19 -0.62
C LEU A 114 -10.93 -7.24 -1.63
N LEU A 115 -10.28 -6.95 -2.76
CA LEU A 115 -10.82 -6.08 -3.81
C LEU A 115 -11.74 -6.82 -4.78
N ASP A 116 -11.33 -8.02 -5.21
CA ASP A 116 -12.07 -8.83 -6.17
C ASP A 116 -11.85 -10.32 -5.88
N PRO A 117 -12.70 -10.93 -5.02
CA PRO A 117 -12.53 -12.33 -4.63
C PRO A 117 -12.81 -13.31 -5.78
N ASP A 118 -13.59 -12.92 -6.78
CA ASP A 118 -13.90 -13.76 -7.95
C ASP A 118 -12.67 -13.85 -8.88
N ARG A 119 -11.97 -12.73 -9.08
CA ARG A 119 -10.72 -12.70 -9.84
C ARG A 119 -9.57 -13.37 -9.09
N TYR A 120 -9.41 -13.06 -7.80
CA TYR A 120 -8.29 -13.54 -6.99
C TYR A 120 -8.71 -14.67 -6.04
N HIS A 121 -9.15 -15.79 -6.62
CA HIS A 121 -9.66 -16.95 -5.87
C HIS A 121 -8.59 -18.03 -5.60
N SER A 122 -7.51 -18.06 -6.37
CA SER A 122 -6.47 -19.10 -6.32
C SER A 122 -5.08 -18.49 -6.26
N LEU A 123 -4.35 -18.78 -5.18
CA LEU A 123 -2.98 -18.31 -5.01
C LEU A 123 -2.05 -18.93 -6.07
N ALA A 124 -2.26 -20.20 -6.43
CA ALA A 124 -1.43 -20.89 -7.41
C ALA A 124 -1.57 -20.27 -8.81
N ASP A 125 -2.81 -19.95 -9.22
CA ASP A 125 -3.06 -19.32 -10.52
C ASP A 125 -2.49 -17.90 -10.55
N PHE A 126 -2.63 -17.16 -9.44
CA PHE A 126 -2.02 -15.84 -9.28
C PHE A 126 -0.49 -15.89 -9.41
N GLN A 127 0.17 -16.86 -8.77
CA GLN A 127 1.62 -17.02 -8.85
C GLN A 127 2.12 -17.37 -10.25
N GLU A 128 1.35 -18.16 -11.02
CA GLU A 128 1.66 -18.44 -12.42
C GLU A 128 1.51 -17.18 -13.28
N GLU A 129 0.42 -16.44 -13.09
CA GLU A 129 0.18 -15.17 -13.79
C GLU A 129 1.30 -14.17 -13.49
N GLU A 130 1.69 -14.03 -12.22
CA GLU A 130 2.76 -13.13 -11.76
C GLU A 130 4.13 -13.50 -12.35
N ARG A 131 4.47 -14.79 -12.44
CA ARG A 131 5.69 -15.23 -13.14
C ARG A 131 5.69 -14.79 -14.60
N HIS A 132 4.58 -14.99 -15.29
CA HIS A 132 4.47 -14.57 -16.68
C HIS A 132 4.61 -13.05 -16.84
N TYR A 133 4.07 -12.26 -15.90
CA TYR A 133 4.27 -10.80 -15.90
C TYR A 133 5.72 -10.40 -15.69
N ILE A 134 6.45 -11.10 -14.83
CA ILE A 134 7.89 -10.85 -14.64
C ILE A 134 8.64 -11.10 -15.95
N GLU A 135 8.36 -12.21 -16.64
CA GLU A 135 8.97 -12.52 -17.94
C GLU A 135 8.70 -11.42 -18.98
N VAL A 136 7.46 -10.92 -19.04
CA VAL A 136 7.07 -9.82 -19.94
C VAL A 136 7.80 -8.52 -19.58
N ALA A 137 7.86 -8.16 -18.30
CA ALA A 137 8.55 -6.95 -17.85
C ALA A 137 10.04 -7.02 -18.19
N GLU A 138 10.68 -8.16 -17.97
CA GLU A 138 12.06 -8.41 -18.37
C GLU A 138 12.24 -8.35 -19.89
N ALA A 139 11.27 -8.82 -20.66
CA ALA A 139 11.27 -8.69 -22.12
C ALA A 139 11.15 -7.22 -22.57
N ILE A 140 10.31 -6.40 -21.92
CA ILE A 140 10.22 -4.95 -22.20
C ILE A 140 11.55 -4.25 -21.86
N ASP A 141 12.16 -4.56 -20.73
CA ASP A 141 13.48 -4.03 -20.35
C ASP A 141 14.58 -4.49 -21.31
N ALA A 142 14.49 -5.71 -21.84
CA ALA A 142 15.39 -6.23 -22.88
C ALA A 142 15.16 -5.54 -24.24
N LEU A 143 13.92 -5.26 -24.60
CA LEU A 143 13.53 -4.55 -25.83
C LEU A 143 14.15 -3.15 -25.91
N GLU A 144 14.20 -2.42 -24.79
CA GLU A 144 14.85 -1.10 -24.72
C GLU A 144 16.38 -1.18 -24.92
N ARG A 145 16.99 -2.35 -24.77
CA ARG A 145 18.43 -2.58 -24.98
C ARG A 145 18.76 -3.08 -26.41
N LEU A 146 17.77 -3.42 -27.22
CA LEU A 146 17.97 -3.90 -28.59
C LEU A 146 18.46 -2.78 -29.55
N PRO A 147 19.36 -3.08 -30.51
CA PRO A 147 19.76 -4.42 -31.00
C PRO A 147 20.86 -5.14 -30.19
N GLY A 148 21.16 -4.68 -28.96
CA GLY A 148 22.18 -5.14 -28.02
C GLY A 148 22.68 -6.59 -28.10
N GLN A 149 22.38 -7.40 -27.08
CA GLN A 149 22.88 -8.78 -26.98
C GLN A 149 21.87 -9.78 -27.52
N GLU A 150 22.35 -10.91 -28.04
CA GLU A 150 21.47 -12.01 -28.49
C GLU A 150 20.61 -12.56 -27.34
N GLU A 151 21.08 -12.49 -26.09
CA GLU A 151 20.26 -12.85 -24.93
C GLU A 151 19.03 -11.97 -24.78
N ASP A 152 19.15 -10.65 -25.01
CA ASP A 152 18.01 -9.73 -24.91
C ASP A 152 16.98 -10.03 -26.01
N ARG A 153 17.45 -10.41 -27.21
CA ARG A 153 16.57 -10.87 -28.29
C ARG A 153 15.83 -12.16 -27.92
N GLN A 154 16.54 -13.12 -27.32
CA GLN A 154 15.94 -14.38 -26.87
C GLN A 154 14.88 -14.16 -25.79
N ARG A 155 15.12 -13.25 -24.84
CA ARG A 155 14.14 -12.86 -23.80
C ARG A 155 12.86 -12.30 -24.43
N VAL A 156 12.99 -11.39 -25.40
CA VAL A 156 11.82 -10.85 -26.13
C VAL A 156 11.13 -11.95 -26.93
N ALA A 157 11.89 -12.79 -27.64
CA ALA A 157 11.37 -13.89 -28.45
C ALA A 157 10.60 -14.94 -27.64
N ALA A 158 10.95 -15.14 -26.35
CA ALA A 158 10.29 -16.10 -25.47
C ALA A 158 8.84 -15.73 -25.15
N VAL A 159 8.51 -14.43 -25.16
CA VAL A 159 7.21 -13.90 -24.75
C VAL A 159 6.31 -13.57 -25.95
N ILE A 160 6.91 -13.35 -27.13
CA ILE A 160 6.15 -13.07 -28.37
C ILE A 160 5.90 -14.35 -29.17
N HIS A 161 4.66 -14.58 -29.57
CA HIS A 161 4.26 -15.77 -30.32
C HIS A 161 3.61 -15.47 -31.66
N GLU A 162 3.22 -14.22 -31.89
CA GLU A 162 2.53 -13.80 -33.11
C GLU A 162 3.52 -13.47 -34.22
N ALA A 163 3.16 -13.83 -35.46
CA ALA A 163 4.00 -13.61 -36.63
C ALA A 163 4.31 -12.11 -36.84
N ASP A 164 3.35 -11.22 -36.54
CA ASP A 164 3.54 -9.78 -36.68
C ASP A 164 4.56 -9.25 -35.65
N SER A 165 4.49 -9.70 -34.39
CA SER A 165 5.45 -9.32 -33.35
C SER A 165 6.86 -9.87 -33.63
N GLN A 166 6.96 -11.07 -34.20
CA GLN A 166 8.24 -11.64 -34.65
C GLN A 166 8.85 -10.83 -35.80
N ALA A 167 8.04 -10.37 -36.76
CA ALA A 167 8.50 -9.50 -37.83
C ALA A 167 9.00 -8.13 -37.32
N LEU A 168 8.37 -7.58 -36.28
CA LEU A 168 8.85 -6.37 -35.60
C LEU A 168 10.21 -6.62 -34.92
N LEU A 169 10.38 -7.76 -34.24
CA LEU A 169 11.66 -8.13 -33.63
C LEU A 169 12.78 -8.32 -34.67
N ASP A 170 12.46 -8.89 -35.82
CA ASP A 170 13.43 -9.04 -36.92
C ASP A 170 13.79 -7.69 -37.55
N THR A 171 12.84 -6.76 -37.62
CA THR A 171 13.09 -5.37 -38.05
C THR A 171 14.08 -4.67 -37.12
N LEU A 172 14.00 -4.92 -35.81
CA LEU A 172 14.94 -4.38 -34.82
C LEU A 172 16.36 -4.95 -34.99
N ALA A 173 16.49 -6.21 -35.40
CA ALA A 173 17.77 -6.89 -35.60
C ALA A 173 18.39 -6.66 -36.99
N SER A 174 17.60 -6.18 -37.97
CA SER A 174 18.05 -5.99 -39.34
C SER A 174 19.01 -4.80 -39.48
N SER A 175 20.18 -5.05 -40.04
CA SER A 175 21.18 -4.02 -40.37
C SER A 175 20.75 -3.10 -41.51
N GLU A 176 19.72 -3.46 -42.28
CA GLU A 176 19.14 -2.65 -43.36
C GLU A 176 18.11 -1.65 -42.86
N SER A 177 17.67 -1.76 -41.59
CA SER A 177 16.64 -0.88 -41.03
C SER A 177 17.23 0.44 -40.53
N ASP A 178 16.60 1.54 -40.93
CA ASP A 178 16.98 2.87 -40.45
C ASP A 178 16.60 3.07 -38.95
N ALA A 179 17.07 4.16 -38.36
CA ALA A 179 16.78 4.44 -36.95
C ALA A 179 15.29 4.66 -36.67
N ALA A 180 14.56 5.31 -37.59
CA ALA A 180 13.15 5.62 -37.41
C ALA A 180 12.27 4.37 -37.50
N GLN A 181 12.60 3.44 -38.39
CA GLN A 181 11.96 2.13 -38.52
C GLN A 181 12.19 1.29 -37.27
N ARG A 182 13.40 1.30 -36.72
CA ARG A 182 13.72 0.60 -35.47
C ARG A 182 12.97 1.19 -34.27
N ASP A 183 12.90 2.51 -34.17
CA ASP A 183 12.16 3.15 -33.08
C ASP A 183 10.66 2.88 -33.18
N ALA A 184 10.07 2.96 -34.38
CA ALA A 184 8.66 2.62 -34.60
C ALA A 184 8.36 1.14 -34.29
N ALA A 185 9.23 0.21 -34.71
CA ALA A 185 9.08 -1.20 -34.40
C ALA A 185 9.19 -1.48 -32.90
N ARG A 186 10.09 -0.77 -32.19
CA ARG A 186 10.23 -0.87 -30.74
C ARG A 186 8.97 -0.39 -30.02
N ASP A 187 8.47 0.79 -30.38
CA ASP A 187 7.28 1.37 -29.79
C ASP A 187 6.05 0.47 -30.02
N GLN A 188 5.87 -0.02 -31.25
CA GLN A 188 4.76 -0.91 -31.57
C GLN A 188 4.84 -2.25 -30.81
N LEU A 189 6.04 -2.83 -30.68
CA LEU A 189 6.23 -4.08 -29.95
C LEU A 189 6.01 -3.87 -28.44
N ARG A 190 6.44 -2.73 -27.89
CA ARG A 190 6.18 -2.36 -26.49
C ARG A 190 4.68 -2.23 -26.22
N ASP A 191 3.95 -1.53 -27.10
CA ASP A 191 2.50 -1.35 -26.95
C ASP A 191 1.76 -2.69 -27.02
N GLN A 192 2.15 -3.59 -27.95
CA GLN A 192 1.60 -4.94 -28.03
C GLN A 192 1.83 -5.76 -26.75
N LEU A 193 3.03 -5.67 -26.16
CA LEU A 193 3.33 -6.32 -24.89
C LEU A 193 2.49 -5.71 -23.75
N LEU A 194 2.38 -4.39 -23.66
CA LEU A 194 1.61 -3.75 -22.58
C LEU A 194 0.10 -4.06 -22.65
N ASP A 195 -0.50 -4.04 -23.85
CA ASP A 195 -1.94 -4.27 -24.03
C ASP A 195 -2.36 -5.70 -23.64
N ARG A 196 -1.48 -6.69 -23.86
CA ARG A 196 -1.74 -8.09 -23.56
C ARG A 196 -1.74 -8.39 -22.06
N HIS A 197 -1.07 -7.57 -21.26
CA HIS A 197 -0.74 -7.85 -19.85
C HIS A 197 -1.42 -6.90 -18.86
N GLY A 198 -2.66 -6.49 -19.14
CA GLY A 198 -3.47 -5.43 -18.50
C GLY A 198 -3.77 -5.48 -16.98
N THR A 199 -2.83 -5.91 -16.13
CA THR A 199 -2.92 -5.91 -14.66
C THR A 199 -2.80 -4.54 -14.01
N GLY A 200 -2.29 -3.53 -14.72
CA GLY A 200 -2.14 -2.16 -14.19
C GLY A 200 -3.45 -1.43 -13.85
N ARG A 201 -4.62 -2.09 -13.97
CA ARG A 201 -5.94 -1.47 -13.75
C ARG A 201 -6.45 -1.56 -12.31
N VAL A 202 -5.88 -2.44 -11.47
CA VAL A 202 -6.34 -2.64 -10.08
C VAL A 202 -5.33 -2.10 -9.06
N MET A 203 -4.03 -2.11 -9.40
CA MET A 203 -2.96 -1.64 -8.52
C MET A 203 -2.13 -0.56 -9.20
N PHE A 204 -1.92 0.54 -8.48
CA PHE A 204 -1.01 1.60 -8.90
C PHE A 204 0.21 1.62 -7.98
N ARG A 205 1.39 1.30 -8.54
CA ARG A 205 2.65 1.40 -7.82
C ARG A 205 3.58 2.38 -8.52
N ASN A 206 3.89 3.47 -7.83
CA ASN A 206 4.86 4.45 -8.30
C ASN A 206 6.21 4.26 -7.61
N SER A 207 7.28 4.23 -8.41
CA SER A 207 8.66 4.18 -7.91
C SER A 207 9.36 5.50 -8.19
N ARG A 208 10.21 5.95 -7.25
CA ARG A 208 11.10 7.09 -7.45
C ARG A 208 12.09 6.90 -8.61
N ARG A 209 12.32 5.66 -9.07
CA ARG A 209 13.13 5.38 -10.27
C ARG A 209 12.41 5.83 -11.55
N HIS A 210 11.08 5.67 -11.60
CA HIS A 210 10.26 5.97 -12.78
C HIS A 210 9.63 7.37 -12.72
N VAL A 211 9.41 7.91 -11.52
CA VAL A 211 8.92 9.27 -11.33
C VAL A 211 10.12 10.20 -11.15
N GLY A 212 10.35 11.10 -12.11
CA GLY A 212 11.42 12.11 -12.03
C GLY A 212 11.07 13.29 -11.10
N GLY A 213 11.99 14.25 -10.98
CA GLY A 213 11.74 15.52 -10.27
C GLY A 213 12.09 15.53 -8.77
N PHE A 214 12.70 14.46 -8.25
CA PHE A 214 13.19 14.44 -6.88
C PHE A 214 14.54 15.17 -6.76
N PRO A 215 14.72 16.07 -5.77
CA PRO A 215 15.99 16.77 -5.57
C PRO A 215 17.08 15.82 -5.06
N GLU A 216 18.34 16.15 -5.35
CA GLU A 216 19.48 15.42 -4.81
C GLU A 216 19.61 15.62 -3.30
N ARG A 217 20.01 14.55 -2.59
CA ARG A 217 20.30 14.61 -1.15
C ARG A 217 21.78 14.94 -0.95
N ARG A 218 22.07 16.03 -0.24
CA ARG A 218 23.43 16.44 0.14
C ARG A 218 23.62 16.20 1.64
N LEU A 219 24.49 15.25 1.97
CA LEU A 219 24.82 14.95 3.36
C LEU A 219 25.83 15.97 3.88
N HIS A 220 25.49 16.64 4.98
CA HIS A 220 26.41 17.48 5.74
C HIS A 220 26.62 16.80 7.09
N VAL A 221 27.83 16.29 7.33
CA VAL A 221 28.18 15.61 8.58
C VAL A 221 29.03 16.56 9.42
N GLU A 222 28.58 16.81 10.64
CA GLU A 222 29.34 17.52 11.66
C GLU A 222 29.55 16.59 12.85
N HIS A 223 30.81 16.37 13.22
CA HIS A 223 31.13 15.55 14.37
C HIS A 223 31.20 16.42 15.62
N LEU A 224 30.35 16.12 16.59
CA LEU A 224 30.34 16.80 17.88
C LEU A 224 31.02 15.94 18.93
N GLU A 225 31.90 16.56 19.70
CA GLU A 225 32.47 15.93 20.89
C GLU A 225 31.38 15.72 21.94
N PRO A 226 31.25 14.52 22.52
CA PRO A 226 30.26 14.28 23.56
C PRO A 226 30.52 15.22 24.75
N PRO A 227 29.50 15.93 25.25
CA PRO A 227 29.59 16.71 26.48
C PRO A 227 30.22 15.92 27.64
N ALA A 228 30.88 16.63 28.55
CA ALA A 228 31.58 16.00 29.68
C ALA A 228 30.68 15.11 30.55
N ALA A 229 29.40 15.47 30.68
CA ALA A 229 28.39 14.66 31.38
C ALA A 229 28.21 13.29 30.74
N TYR A 230 28.04 13.21 29.42
CA TYR A 230 27.94 11.94 28.69
C TYR A 230 29.25 11.16 28.72
N ARG A 231 30.40 11.83 28.59
CA ARG A 231 31.72 11.16 28.73
C ARG A 231 31.92 10.50 30.10
N ARG A 232 31.30 11.02 31.17
CA ARG A 232 31.36 10.42 32.50
C ARG A 232 30.48 9.17 32.58
N VAL A 233 29.27 9.24 32.07
CA VAL A 233 28.32 8.11 32.02
C VAL A 233 28.88 6.98 31.13
N LEU A 234 29.35 7.30 29.91
CA LEU A 234 29.95 6.33 28.99
C LEU A 234 31.15 5.61 29.59
N ARG A 235 32.02 6.33 30.32
CA ARG A 235 33.17 5.71 31.03
C ARG A 235 32.75 4.80 32.18
N ARG A 236 31.60 5.03 32.78
CA ARG A 236 31.07 4.20 33.87
C ARG A 236 30.41 2.94 33.30
N LEU A 237 29.56 3.11 32.28
CA LEU A 237 28.99 2.01 31.49
C LEU A 237 30.06 1.07 30.92
N SER A 238 31.20 1.60 30.46
CA SER A 238 32.28 0.77 29.90
C SER A 238 33.05 -0.05 30.96
N ARG A 239 32.83 0.20 32.25
CA ARG A 239 33.59 -0.42 33.35
C ARG A 239 32.72 -1.26 34.28
N ASP A 240 31.42 -1.08 34.21
CA ASP A 240 30.43 -1.63 35.13
C ASP A 240 29.24 -2.08 34.29
N GLU A 241 29.13 -3.40 34.10
CA GLU A 241 28.11 -4.02 33.24
C GLU A 241 26.70 -3.85 33.83
N ASP A 242 26.59 -3.75 35.16
CA ASP A 242 25.31 -3.63 35.88
C ASP A 242 24.83 -2.17 35.99
N TYR A 243 25.73 -1.19 35.76
CA TYR A 243 25.40 0.23 35.87
C TYR A 243 24.34 0.68 34.85
N LEU A 244 24.22 -0.01 33.72
CA LEU A 244 23.18 0.29 32.74
C LEU A 244 21.80 -0.07 33.31
N ASP A 245 21.67 -1.22 33.94
CA ASP A 245 20.40 -1.70 34.50
C ASP A 245 19.95 -0.82 35.66
N GLU A 246 20.88 -0.41 36.54
CA GLU A 246 20.59 0.56 37.61
C GLU A 246 20.10 1.90 37.04
N LEU A 247 20.76 2.43 36.00
CA LEU A 247 20.38 3.69 35.38
C LEU A 247 19.00 3.61 34.71
N LEU A 248 18.68 2.47 34.09
CA LEU A 248 17.37 2.22 33.49
C LEU A 248 16.27 2.18 34.55
N ILE A 249 16.52 1.52 35.69
CA ILE A 249 15.58 1.51 36.82
C ILE A 249 15.39 2.90 37.43
N GLU A 250 16.47 3.62 37.71
CA GLU A 250 16.41 4.97 38.29
C GLU A 250 15.68 5.97 37.37
N SER A 251 15.81 5.81 36.06
CA SER A 251 15.13 6.66 35.08
C SER A 251 13.70 6.20 34.72
N GLY A 252 13.22 5.09 35.29
CA GLY A 252 11.92 4.51 34.97
C GLY A 252 11.84 3.94 33.55
N LEU A 253 12.99 3.55 33.00
CA LEU A 253 13.20 2.91 31.70
C LEU A 253 13.49 1.40 31.83
N ASP A 254 13.31 0.83 33.02
CA ASP A 254 13.44 -0.60 33.37
C ASP A 254 12.51 -1.52 32.59
N HIS A 255 11.44 -0.97 32.02
CA HIS A 255 10.65 -1.61 30.99
C HIS A 255 10.95 -0.97 29.63
N PRO A 256 11.92 -1.50 28.86
CA PRO A 256 11.96 -1.23 27.45
C PRO A 256 10.75 -1.95 26.84
N ARG A 257 9.57 -1.31 26.86
CA ARG A 257 8.63 -1.55 25.78
C ARG A 257 9.41 -1.20 24.53
N CYS A 258 9.77 -2.25 23.82
CA CYS A 258 10.45 -2.30 22.54
C CYS A 258 10.65 -0.90 21.95
N TRP A 259 11.89 -0.43 21.94
CA TRP A 259 12.30 0.72 21.15
C TRP A 259 12.26 0.34 19.67
N SER A 260 11.06 0.10 19.18
CA SER A 260 10.67 0.21 17.80
C SER A 260 9.46 1.14 17.81
N ILE A 261 9.48 2.10 16.88
CA ILE A 261 8.40 3.04 16.58
C ILE A 261 8.59 4.42 17.24
N TRP A 262 9.31 5.27 16.48
CA TRP A 262 8.97 6.68 16.27
C TRP A 262 7.54 7.05 16.73
N THR A 263 7.41 7.90 17.73
CA THR A 263 6.17 8.67 17.96
C THR A 263 6.55 10.08 18.46
N PRO A 264 5.69 11.08 18.18
CA PRO A 264 6.11 12.39 17.69
C PRO A 264 6.40 13.36 18.83
N CYS A 265 7.28 14.32 18.57
CA CYS A 265 7.50 15.46 19.45
C CYS A 265 6.20 16.26 19.63
N THR A 266 5.44 15.99 20.70
CA THR A 266 4.59 17.01 21.33
C THR A 266 5.46 17.80 22.31
N GLY A 267 6.36 18.62 21.76
CA GLY A 267 7.20 19.52 22.52
C GLY A 267 6.50 20.87 22.69
N HIS A 268 5.91 21.10 23.87
CA HIS A 268 5.73 22.45 24.40
C HIS A 268 7.14 22.95 24.74
N TRP A 269 7.67 23.90 23.96
CA TRP A 269 8.97 24.51 24.25
C TRP A 269 8.82 25.46 25.45
N PRO A 270 9.58 25.28 26.55
CA PRO A 270 9.67 26.34 27.55
C PRO A 270 10.57 27.44 27.00
N THR A 271 10.01 28.63 26.85
CA THR A 271 10.77 29.88 26.70
C THR A 271 11.70 30.07 27.90
N ILE A 272 12.99 30.23 27.63
CA ILE A 272 14.02 30.61 28.62
C ILE A 272 14.09 32.15 28.66
N PRO A 273 14.31 32.78 29.84
CA PRO A 273 14.41 34.24 29.98
C PRO A 273 15.58 34.86 29.20
#